data_AF-B4KXF2-F1
#
_entry.id   AF-B4KXF2-F1
#
_cell.length_a   1.000
_cell.length_b   1.000
_cell.length_c   1.000
_cell.angle_alpha   90.00
_cell.angle_beta   90.00
_cell.angle_gamma   90.00
#
_symmetry.space_group_name_H-M   'P 1'
#
loop_
_entity.id
_entity.type
_entity.pdbx_description
1 polymer ?
#
loop_
_entity_poly.entity_id
_entity_poly.type
_entity_poly.pdbx_seq_one_letter_code
_entity_poly.pdbx_strand_id
1 'polypeptide(L)'
;MSSGRHLAKGSGTPDVPEDGILRLYSMRFCPFAQRVHLVLDAKQIPYHSIYINLTDKPDWLFEKNPEGKVPALELVREPGPPVLTESLLICEYLDEQYPLRPLYPRDPLKKVQEKLLIERFGPVLGAFFKASDGGDLEPFWSGLDIYERELSRRGTLFFGGEQTGILDYMIWPWCERLELLQLQRGDDYNYDEKRFPKLTEWRERMKRDPAVMAFYMEAEVQAEFLRTRSAGKPNYNLLVKDA
;
A
#
# COMPACT_ATOMS: atom_id res chain seq x y z
N MET A 1 -18.44 -10.63 -8.33
CA MET A 1 -17.54 -9.47 -8.19
C MET A 1 -17.91 -8.70 -6.93
N SER A 2 -16.95 -8.49 -6.02
CA SER A 2 -17.17 -7.68 -4.81
C SER A 2 -17.68 -6.30 -5.23
N SER A 3 -18.85 -5.88 -4.76
CA SER A 3 -19.47 -4.58 -5.04
C SER A 3 -18.72 -3.41 -4.38
N GLY A 4 -17.41 -3.57 -4.17
CA GLY A 4 -16.58 -2.72 -3.31
C GLY A 4 -16.82 -2.92 -1.81
N ARG A 5 -17.86 -3.68 -1.42
CA ARG A 5 -18.21 -3.90 -0.01
C ARG A 5 -17.21 -4.82 0.69
N HIS A 6 -16.89 -4.45 1.92
CA HIS A 6 -16.05 -5.25 2.79
C HIS A 6 -16.85 -6.38 3.43
N LEU A 7 -16.43 -7.62 3.17
CA LEU A 7 -17.03 -8.83 3.72
C LEU A 7 -16.69 -8.95 5.20
N ALA A 8 -17.71 -9.25 6.01
CA ALA A 8 -17.59 -9.34 7.46
C ALA A 8 -18.00 -10.73 7.95
N LYS A 9 -17.97 -10.97 9.26
CA LYS A 9 -18.45 -12.21 9.88
C LYS A 9 -19.85 -12.57 9.41
N GLY A 10 -20.05 -13.86 9.13
CA GLY A 10 -21.30 -14.38 8.54
C GLY A 10 -21.43 -14.15 7.03
N SER A 11 -20.55 -13.38 6.39
CA SER A 11 -20.51 -13.32 4.93
C SER A 11 -19.99 -14.64 4.37
N GLY A 12 -20.70 -15.22 3.41
CA GLY A 12 -20.21 -16.38 2.66
C GLY A 12 -18.92 -16.05 1.90
N THR A 13 -18.17 -17.09 1.52
CA THR A 13 -17.03 -16.94 0.61
C THR A 13 -17.53 -16.27 -0.68
N PRO A 14 -16.86 -15.20 -1.17
CA PRO A 14 -17.33 -14.48 -2.33
C PRO A 14 -17.37 -15.38 -3.55
N ASP A 15 -18.46 -15.27 -4.31
CA ASP A 15 -18.55 -15.87 -5.64
C ASP A 15 -17.70 -15.05 -6.62
N VAL A 16 -16.49 -15.55 -6.88
CA VAL A 16 -15.52 -14.97 -7.80
C VAL A 16 -15.41 -15.90 -8.99
N PRO A 17 -15.48 -15.39 -10.24
CA PRO A 17 -15.41 -16.23 -11.42
C PRO A 17 -14.20 -17.18 -11.43
N GLU A 18 -14.36 -18.34 -12.04
CA GLU A 18 -13.27 -19.28 -12.36
C GLU A 18 -12.61 -18.91 -13.70
N ASP A 19 -12.20 -17.65 -13.82
CA ASP A 19 -11.60 -17.06 -15.03
C ASP A 19 -10.07 -17.14 -15.05
N GLY A 20 -9.47 -17.76 -14.03
CA GLY A 20 -8.02 -17.83 -13.85
C GLY A 20 -7.37 -16.48 -13.55
N ILE A 21 -8.13 -15.48 -13.08
CA ILE A 21 -7.62 -14.16 -12.66
C ILE A 21 -7.27 -14.19 -11.17
N LEU A 22 -6.13 -13.60 -10.80
CA LEU A 22 -5.65 -13.54 -9.42
C LEU A 22 -6.69 -12.95 -8.47
N ARG A 23 -6.69 -13.36 -7.21
CA ARG A 23 -7.61 -12.81 -6.20
C ARG A 23 -6.82 -12.19 -5.06
N LEU A 24 -7.03 -10.90 -4.83
CA LEU A 24 -6.38 -10.14 -3.77
C LEU A 24 -7.39 -9.88 -2.65
N TYR A 25 -7.19 -10.54 -1.51
CA TYR A 25 -7.86 -10.21 -0.26
C TYR A 25 -7.21 -8.95 0.32
N SER A 26 -8.01 -7.89 0.43
CA SER A 26 -7.56 -6.54 0.71
C SER A 26 -8.47 -5.85 1.73
N MET A 27 -8.05 -4.68 2.19
CA MET A 27 -8.90 -3.74 2.92
C MET A 27 -8.56 -2.35 2.37
N ARG A 28 -9.57 -1.60 1.93
CA ARG A 28 -9.40 -0.41 1.07
C ARG A 28 -8.51 0.68 1.67
N PHE A 29 -8.42 0.76 3.00
CA PHE A 29 -7.63 1.73 3.75
C PHE A 29 -6.27 1.16 4.24
N CYS A 30 -5.94 -0.09 3.95
CA CYS A 30 -4.71 -0.74 4.41
C CYS A 30 -3.50 -0.33 3.56
N PRO A 31 -2.47 0.35 4.13
CA PRO A 31 -1.28 0.75 3.37
C PRO A 31 -0.44 -0.46 2.90
N PHE A 32 -0.46 -1.57 3.65
CA PHE A 32 0.25 -2.78 3.24
C PHE A 32 -0.42 -3.47 2.05
N ALA A 33 -1.75 -3.48 1.99
CA ALA A 33 -2.46 -4.03 0.84
C ALA A 33 -2.32 -3.13 -0.39
N GLN A 34 -2.27 -1.81 -0.18
CA GLN A 34 -2.01 -0.83 -1.25
C GLN A 34 -0.70 -1.11 -1.99
N ARG A 35 0.37 -1.57 -1.33
CA ARG A 35 1.61 -2.00 -2.02
C ARG A 35 1.33 -3.00 -3.14
N VAL A 36 0.48 -4.00 -2.87
CA VAL A 36 0.16 -5.07 -3.83
C VAL A 36 -0.71 -4.54 -4.96
N HIS A 37 -1.70 -3.69 -4.66
CA HIS A 37 -2.49 -3.01 -5.68
C HIS A 37 -1.59 -2.22 -6.65
N LEU A 38 -0.67 -1.40 -6.12
CA LEU A 38 0.25 -0.62 -6.93
C LEU A 38 1.10 -1.49 -7.87
N VAL A 39 1.63 -2.62 -7.38
CA VAL A 39 2.43 -3.53 -8.20
C VAL A 39 1.60 -4.23 -9.26
N LEU A 40 0.39 -4.70 -8.93
CA LEU A 40 -0.52 -5.32 -9.90
C LEU A 40 -0.91 -4.33 -11.00
N ASP A 41 -1.30 -3.11 -10.61
CA ASP A 41 -1.74 -2.06 -11.54
C ASP A 41 -0.56 -1.57 -12.41
N ALA A 42 0.62 -1.35 -11.81
CA ALA A 42 1.82 -0.94 -12.53
C ALA A 42 2.22 -1.96 -13.61
N LYS A 43 2.07 -3.25 -13.30
CA LYS A 43 2.42 -4.35 -14.20
C LYS A 43 1.25 -4.79 -15.08
N GLN A 44 0.09 -4.13 -14.98
CA GLN A 44 -1.14 -4.44 -15.72
C GLN A 44 -1.58 -5.90 -15.57
N ILE A 45 -1.40 -6.47 -14.37
CA ILE A 45 -1.79 -7.85 -14.08
C ILE A 45 -3.27 -7.83 -13.70
N PRO A 46 -4.15 -8.61 -14.36
CA PRO A 46 -5.55 -8.69 -13.96
C PRO A 46 -5.71 -9.32 -12.57
N TYR A 47 -6.59 -8.75 -11.74
CA TYR A 47 -6.94 -9.30 -10.43
C TYR A 47 -8.34 -8.90 -9.99
N HIS A 48 -8.96 -9.74 -9.17
CA HIS A 48 -10.19 -9.44 -8.43
C HIS A 48 -9.84 -8.94 -7.03
N SER A 49 -10.40 -7.79 -6.65
CA SER A 49 -10.28 -7.27 -5.28
C SER A 49 -11.41 -7.78 -4.39
N ILE A 50 -11.05 -8.46 -3.30
CA ILE A 50 -11.98 -8.96 -2.29
C ILE A 50 -11.72 -8.17 -1.00
N TYR A 51 -12.62 -7.25 -0.67
CA TYR A 51 -12.43 -6.40 0.49
C TYR A 51 -12.93 -7.07 1.78
N ILE A 52 -12.18 -6.91 2.86
CA ILE A 52 -12.39 -7.61 4.13
C ILE A 52 -12.56 -6.60 5.27
N ASN A 53 -13.63 -6.75 6.04
CA ASN A 53 -13.80 -6.03 7.29
C ASN A 53 -12.83 -6.63 8.32
N LEU A 54 -11.82 -5.85 8.75
CA LEU A 54 -10.78 -6.34 9.67
C LEU A 54 -11.18 -6.25 11.14
N THR A 55 -12.31 -5.63 11.46
CA THR A 55 -12.88 -5.55 12.82
C THR A 55 -13.73 -6.78 13.11
N ASP A 56 -14.60 -7.15 12.18
CA ASP A 56 -15.48 -8.31 12.28
C ASP A 56 -15.22 -9.24 11.09
N LYS A 57 -14.15 -10.03 11.19
CA LYS A 57 -13.57 -10.78 10.08
C LYS A 57 -14.46 -11.97 9.68
N PRO A 58 -14.61 -12.28 8.38
CA PRO A 58 -15.24 -13.52 7.96
C PRO A 58 -14.38 -14.73 8.37
N ASP A 59 -15.02 -15.79 8.84
CA ASP A 59 -14.31 -16.98 9.38
C ASP A 59 -13.45 -17.67 8.31
N TRP A 60 -13.88 -17.68 7.04
CA TRP A 60 -13.12 -18.27 5.94
C TRP A 60 -11.83 -17.49 5.60
N LEU A 61 -11.64 -16.26 6.11
CA LEU A 61 -10.39 -15.52 5.90
C LEU A 61 -9.20 -16.29 6.47
N PHE A 62 -9.39 -16.99 7.59
CA PHE A 62 -8.33 -17.72 8.28
C PHE A 62 -7.82 -18.93 7.47
N GLU A 63 -8.61 -19.43 6.52
CA GLU A 63 -8.17 -20.44 5.55
C GLU A 63 -7.25 -19.85 4.47
N LYS A 64 -7.36 -18.53 4.22
CA LYS A 64 -6.53 -17.81 3.23
C LYS A 64 -5.29 -17.21 3.88
N ASN A 65 -5.43 -16.65 5.08
CA ASN A 65 -4.33 -16.17 5.89
C ASN A 65 -4.59 -16.55 7.36
N PRO A 66 -3.84 -17.50 7.95
CA PRO A 66 -4.03 -17.93 9.33
C PRO A 66 -3.93 -16.81 10.37
N GLU A 67 -3.25 -15.70 10.07
CA GLU A 67 -3.19 -14.53 10.96
C GLU A 67 -4.43 -13.62 10.85
N GLY A 68 -5.33 -13.89 9.90
CA GLY A 68 -6.49 -13.07 9.60
C GLY A 68 -6.09 -11.64 9.16
N LYS A 69 -4.96 -11.49 8.47
CA LYS A 69 -4.44 -10.22 7.97
C LYS A 69 -4.60 -10.09 6.46
N VAL A 70 -4.44 -8.87 5.96
CA VAL A 70 -4.35 -8.53 4.53
C VAL A 70 -3.07 -7.72 4.29
N PRO A 71 -2.46 -7.77 3.09
CA PRO A 71 -2.91 -8.48 1.89
C PRO A 71 -2.72 -9.99 1.96
N ALA A 72 -3.55 -10.72 1.21
CA ALA A 72 -3.32 -12.12 0.85
C ALA A 72 -3.67 -12.32 -0.64
N LEU A 73 -2.78 -12.95 -1.41
CA LEU A 73 -2.91 -13.13 -2.86
C LEU A 73 -3.09 -14.61 -3.19
N GLU A 74 -4.25 -14.99 -3.70
CA GLU A 74 -4.53 -16.36 -4.15
C GLU A 74 -4.12 -16.55 -5.62
N LEU A 75 -3.24 -17.52 -5.85
CA LEU A 75 -2.69 -17.86 -7.17
C LEU A 75 -3.61 -18.91 -7.84
N VAL A 76 -4.74 -18.46 -8.35
CA VAL A 76 -5.84 -19.34 -8.83
C VAL A 76 -5.47 -20.33 -9.95
N ARG A 77 -4.35 -20.12 -10.66
CA ARG A 77 -3.88 -20.99 -11.75
C ARG A 77 -2.96 -22.11 -11.26
N GLU A 78 -2.45 -22.00 -10.04
CA GLU A 78 -1.56 -22.99 -9.46
C GLU A 78 -2.36 -24.14 -8.81
N PRO A 79 -1.86 -25.38 -8.81
CA PRO A 79 -2.54 -26.50 -8.17
C PRO A 79 -2.76 -26.26 -6.67
N GLY A 80 -4.00 -26.47 -6.19
CA GLY A 80 -4.34 -26.28 -4.77
C GLY A 80 -4.26 -24.82 -4.34
N PRO A 81 -4.81 -23.89 -5.15
CA PRO A 81 -4.44 -22.48 -5.29
C PRO A 81 -3.79 -21.87 -4.03
N PRO A 82 -2.44 -21.86 -3.96
CA PRO A 82 -1.71 -21.34 -2.81
C PRO A 82 -2.00 -19.85 -2.62
N VAL A 83 -1.99 -19.45 -1.35
CA VAL A 83 -2.18 -18.06 -0.95
C VAL A 83 -0.86 -17.51 -0.42
N LEU A 84 -0.38 -16.44 -1.04
CA LEU A 84 0.79 -15.70 -0.57
C LEU A 84 0.37 -14.60 0.40
N THR A 85 1.09 -14.48 1.51
CA THR A 85 0.95 -13.41 2.51
C THR A 85 2.22 -12.55 2.55
N GLU A 86 2.22 -11.49 3.36
CA GLU A 86 3.28 -10.48 3.45
C GLU A 86 3.41 -9.61 2.19
N SER A 87 3.04 -8.32 2.34
CA SER A 87 3.00 -7.37 1.22
C SER A 87 4.30 -7.32 0.39
N LEU A 88 5.47 -7.37 1.02
CA LEU A 88 6.76 -7.30 0.35
C LEU A 88 7.07 -8.58 -0.43
N LEU A 89 6.77 -9.76 0.14
CA LEU A 89 6.99 -11.05 -0.52
C LEU A 89 6.06 -11.23 -1.71
N ILE A 90 4.79 -10.82 -1.56
CA ILE A 90 3.82 -10.81 -2.67
C ILE A 90 4.33 -9.92 -3.81
N CYS A 91 4.77 -8.70 -3.50
CA CYS A 91 5.27 -7.76 -4.50
C CYS A 91 6.54 -8.28 -5.20
N GLU A 92 7.45 -8.93 -4.47
CA GLU A 92 8.62 -9.58 -5.06
C GLU A 92 8.22 -10.73 -5.99
N TYR A 93 7.36 -11.63 -5.55
CA TYR A 93 6.86 -12.74 -6.37
C TYR A 93 6.22 -12.23 -7.67
N LEU A 94 5.36 -11.21 -7.57
CA LEU A 94 4.72 -10.60 -8.74
C LEU A 94 5.75 -10.00 -9.70
N ASP A 95 6.80 -9.35 -9.19
CA ASP A 95 7.82 -8.77 -10.06
C ASP A 95 8.63 -9.85 -10.80
N GLU A 96 8.91 -10.97 -10.15
CA GLU A 96 9.62 -12.11 -10.74
C GLU A 96 8.78 -12.89 -11.75
N GLN A 97 7.51 -13.15 -11.44
CA GLN A 97 6.61 -13.92 -12.33
C GLN A 97 6.20 -13.16 -13.59
N TYR A 98 6.10 -11.84 -13.53
CA TYR A 98 5.59 -11.02 -14.63
C TYR A 98 6.68 -10.06 -15.16
N PRO A 99 7.67 -10.54 -15.94
CA PRO A 99 8.90 -9.80 -16.22
C PRO A 99 8.79 -8.68 -17.26
N LEU A 100 7.60 -8.45 -17.84
CA LEU A 100 7.39 -7.49 -18.94
C LEU A 100 7.76 -6.06 -18.53
N ARG A 101 7.34 -5.63 -17.33
CA ARG A 101 7.73 -4.37 -16.70
C ARG A 101 8.46 -4.68 -15.40
N PRO A 102 9.80 -4.83 -15.40
CA PRO A 102 10.56 -5.08 -14.17
C PRO A 102 10.54 -3.83 -13.28
N LEU A 103 10.16 -3.99 -12.01
CA LEU A 103 10.16 -2.92 -11.00
C LEU A 103 11.44 -2.93 -10.17
N TYR A 104 12.05 -4.09 -9.96
CA TYR A 104 13.44 -4.18 -9.51
C TYR A 104 14.41 -4.00 -10.68
N PRO A 105 15.60 -3.40 -10.42
CA PRO A 105 16.72 -3.48 -11.36
C PRO A 105 17.09 -4.94 -11.67
N ARG A 106 17.46 -5.23 -12.92
CA ARG A 106 17.95 -6.56 -13.32
C ARG A 106 19.35 -6.88 -12.79
N ASP A 107 20.15 -5.85 -12.54
CA ASP A 107 21.46 -5.99 -11.92
C ASP A 107 21.29 -6.46 -10.45
N PRO A 108 21.90 -7.60 -10.05
CA PRO A 108 21.70 -8.17 -8.73
C PRO A 108 22.11 -7.25 -7.58
N LEU A 109 23.21 -6.49 -7.75
CA LEU A 109 23.69 -5.57 -6.73
C LEU A 109 22.69 -4.43 -6.53
N LYS A 110 22.21 -3.82 -7.63
CA LYS A 110 21.18 -2.79 -7.58
C LYS A 110 19.86 -3.32 -7.02
N LYS A 111 19.43 -4.53 -7.37
CA LYS A 111 18.24 -5.18 -6.77
C LYS A 111 18.36 -5.25 -5.24
N VAL A 112 19.51 -5.69 -4.73
CA VAL A 112 19.76 -5.74 -3.28
C VAL A 112 19.81 -4.35 -2.65
N GLN A 113 20.35 -3.35 -3.34
CA GLN A 113 20.34 -1.96 -2.85
C GLN A 113 18.92 -1.40 -2.69
N GLU A 114 18.01 -1.69 -3.63
CA GLU A 114 16.58 -1.35 -3.47
C GLU A 114 15.96 -2.04 -2.25
N LYS A 115 16.24 -3.34 -2.07
CA LYS A 115 15.75 -4.09 -0.90
C LYS A 115 16.27 -3.55 0.42
N LEU A 116 17.53 -3.13 0.49
CA LEU A 116 18.11 -2.52 1.69
C LEU A 116 17.42 -1.20 2.03
N LEU A 117 17.01 -0.42 1.04
CA LEU A 117 16.23 0.80 1.27
C LEU A 117 14.82 0.45 1.76
N ILE A 118 14.15 -0.53 1.16
CA ILE A 118 12.84 -1.00 1.64
C ILE A 118 12.92 -1.49 3.10
N GLU A 119 13.95 -2.26 3.45
CA GLU A 119 14.19 -2.76 4.81
C GLU A 119 14.40 -1.60 5.80
N ARG A 120 15.21 -0.59 5.41
CA ARG A 120 15.41 0.62 6.21
C ARG A 120 14.14 1.43 6.44
N PHE A 121 13.09 1.21 5.64
CA PHE A 121 11.80 1.87 5.85
C PHE A 121 11.03 1.26 7.04
N GLY A 122 11.33 0.03 7.46
CA GLY A 122 10.66 -0.64 8.57
C GLY A 122 10.56 0.22 9.86
N PRO A 123 11.66 0.74 10.40
CA PRO A 123 11.62 1.67 11.54
C PRO A 123 10.85 2.97 11.26
N VAL A 124 10.89 3.47 10.02
CA VAL A 124 10.14 4.66 9.58
C VAL A 124 8.64 4.40 9.62
N LEU A 125 8.18 3.18 9.32
CA LEU A 125 6.78 2.77 9.50
C LEU A 125 6.36 2.86 10.96
N GLY A 126 7.21 2.36 11.86
CA GLY A 126 6.95 2.44 13.30
C GLY A 126 6.85 3.89 13.79
N ALA A 127 7.71 4.77 13.29
CA ALA A 127 7.65 6.20 13.57
C ALA A 127 6.38 6.85 12.99
N PHE A 128 5.98 6.51 11.77
CA PHE A 128 4.74 6.99 11.15
C PHE A 128 3.50 6.60 11.97
N PHE A 129 3.40 5.35 12.43
CA PHE A 129 2.25 4.92 13.23
C PHE A 129 2.21 5.64 14.58
N LYS A 130 3.35 5.80 15.25
CA LYS A 130 3.44 6.60 16.48
C LYS A 130 3.01 8.05 16.25
N ALA A 131 3.47 8.67 15.17
CA ALA A 131 3.09 10.02 14.75
C ALA A 131 1.57 10.14 14.49
N SER A 132 0.99 9.13 13.83
CA SER A 132 -0.44 9.07 13.53
C SER A 132 -1.30 8.91 14.79
N ASP A 133 -0.75 8.28 15.83
CA ASP A 133 -1.38 8.10 17.15
C ASP A 133 -1.08 9.28 18.11
N GLY A 134 -0.62 10.42 17.59
CA GLY A 134 -0.37 11.65 18.36
C GLY A 134 1.02 11.76 18.98
N GLY A 135 1.95 10.85 18.67
CA GLY A 135 3.34 10.90 19.11
C GLY A 135 4.19 11.97 18.41
N ASP A 136 5.48 12.02 18.71
CA ASP A 136 6.41 12.95 18.04
C ASP A 136 6.52 12.65 16.53
N LEU A 137 6.49 13.71 15.71
CA LEU A 137 6.64 13.65 14.25
C LEU A 137 8.11 13.54 13.83
N GLU A 138 9.05 14.05 14.62
CA GLU A 138 10.45 14.16 14.21
C GLU A 138 11.12 12.81 13.90
N PRO A 139 10.88 11.70 14.63
CA PRO A 139 11.44 10.40 14.25
C PRO A 139 11.02 9.94 12.85
N PHE A 140 9.82 10.32 12.41
CA PHE A 140 9.35 10.00 11.06
C PHE A 140 10.05 10.88 10.02
N TRP A 141 10.18 12.18 10.27
CA TRP A 141 10.94 13.11 9.41
C TRP A 141 12.42 12.74 9.28
N SER A 142 13.07 12.43 10.39
CA SER A 142 14.45 11.91 10.43
C SER A 142 14.59 10.61 9.63
N GLY A 143 13.56 9.76 9.63
CA GLY A 143 13.49 8.58 8.76
C GLY A 143 13.44 8.95 7.27
N LEU A 144 12.65 9.96 6.91
CA LEU A 144 12.53 10.44 5.52
C LEU A 144 13.81 11.12 5.00
N ASP A 145 14.67 11.67 5.86
CA ASP A 145 15.96 12.24 5.43
C ASP A 145 16.83 11.24 4.66
N ILE A 146 16.73 9.95 4.97
CA ILE A 146 17.45 8.89 4.25
C ILE A 146 17.02 8.87 2.78
N TYR A 147 15.72 9.02 2.53
CA TYR A 147 15.12 8.94 1.21
C TYR A 147 15.29 10.24 0.43
N GLU A 148 15.23 11.39 1.11
CA GLU A 148 15.56 12.69 0.52
C GLU A 148 17.00 12.70 0.01
N ARG A 149 17.96 12.26 0.85
CA ARG A 149 19.38 12.15 0.45
C ARG A 149 19.56 11.14 -0.68
N GLU A 150 18.87 10.00 -0.61
CA GLU A 150 19.00 8.96 -1.63
C GLU A 150 18.45 9.43 -2.98
N LEU A 151 17.28 10.07 -3.03
CA LEU A 151 16.72 10.60 -4.26
C LEU A 151 17.58 11.75 -4.81
N SER A 152 18.07 12.64 -3.95
CA SER A 152 19.02 13.69 -4.31
C SER A 152 20.31 13.11 -4.92
N ARG A 153 20.85 12.04 -4.33
CA ARG A 153 22.05 11.35 -4.81
C ARG A 153 21.83 10.67 -6.16
N ARG A 154 20.66 10.08 -6.38
CA ARG A 154 20.30 9.48 -7.68
C ARG A 154 20.13 10.55 -8.77
N GLY A 155 19.57 11.71 -8.41
CA GLY A 155 19.33 12.81 -9.35
C GLY A 155 18.25 12.50 -10.39
N THR A 156 17.39 11.52 -10.11
CA THR A 156 16.35 11.01 -11.01
C THR A 156 14.95 11.47 -10.59
N LEU A 157 13.96 11.27 -11.46
CA LEU A 157 12.57 11.66 -11.20
C LEU A 157 11.90 10.82 -10.11
N PHE A 158 12.22 9.53 -10.09
CA PHE A 158 11.75 8.51 -9.16
C PHE A 158 12.94 7.76 -8.58
N PHE A 159 12.74 6.99 -7.51
CA PHE A 159 13.77 6.06 -7.06
C PHE A 159 14.12 5.06 -8.16
N GLY A 160 13.13 4.57 -8.91
CA GLY A 160 13.33 3.71 -10.08
C GLY A 160 14.06 4.34 -11.28
N GLY A 161 14.35 5.65 -11.26
CA GLY A 161 14.99 6.37 -12.36
C GLY A 161 14.03 7.33 -13.05
N GLU A 162 13.90 7.20 -14.37
CA GLU A 162 12.93 7.98 -15.19
C GLU A 162 11.48 7.49 -15.02
N GLN A 163 11.30 6.29 -14.49
CA GLN A 163 10.00 5.67 -14.21
C GLN A 163 9.96 5.17 -12.78
N THR A 164 8.75 4.98 -12.27
CA THR A 164 8.50 4.35 -10.96
C THR A 164 9.06 2.94 -10.92
N GLY A 165 9.85 2.68 -9.88
CA GLY A 165 10.39 1.37 -9.53
C GLY A 165 9.74 0.81 -8.27
N ILE A 166 10.25 -0.33 -7.81
CA ILE A 166 9.67 -1.02 -6.67
C ILE A 166 9.75 -0.19 -5.37
N LEU A 167 10.86 0.50 -5.10
CA LEU A 167 11.02 1.31 -3.90
C LEU A 167 9.98 2.43 -3.83
N ASP A 168 9.70 3.08 -4.96
CA ASP A 168 8.65 4.10 -5.07
C ASP A 168 7.31 3.57 -4.57
N TYR A 169 6.88 2.42 -5.09
CA TYR A 169 5.62 1.79 -4.70
C TYR A 169 5.63 1.22 -3.27
N MET A 170 6.79 0.78 -2.77
CA MET A 170 6.89 0.22 -1.41
C MET A 170 6.83 1.27 -0.30
N ILE A 171 7.13 2.54 -0.56
CA ILE A 171 7.04 3.62 0.43
C ILE A 171 5.85 4.55 0.19
N TRP A 172 5.32 4.59 -1.03
CA TRP A 172 4.20 5.44 -1.43
C TRP A 172 3.00 5.45 -0.46
N PRO A 173 2.49 4.30 0.03
CA PRO A 173 1.29 4.31 0.89
C PRO A 173 1.40 5.24 2.11
N TRP A 174 2.59 5.36 2.70
CA TRP A 174 2.80 6.24 3.86
C TRP A 174 3.05 7.69 3.45
N CYS A 175 3.65 7.92 2.29
CA CYS A 175 3.86 9.25 1.73
C CYS A 175 2.56 9.87 1.15
N GLU A 176 1.63 9.05 0.67
CA GLU A 176 0.26 9.46 0.31
C GLU A 176 -0.47 9.98 1.56
N ARG A 177 -0.30 9.29 2.69
CA ARG A 177 -0.93 9.61 3.99
C ARG A 177 -0.37 10.84 4.70
N LEU A 178 0.56 11.59 4.10
CA LEU A 178 1.05 12.83 4.71
C LEU A 178 -0.04 13.90 4.80
N GLU A 179 -0.95 13.96 3.83
CA GLU A 179 -2.09 14.89 3.86
C GLU A 179 -3.12 14.48 4.92
N LEU A 180 -3.34 13.18 5.09
CA LEU A 180 -4.11 12.67 6.23
C LEU A 180 -3.44 13.08 7.55
N LEU A 181 -2.13 12.88 7.68
CA LEU A 181 -1.39 13.25 8.88
C LEU A 181 -1.50 14.76 9.15
N GLN A 182 -1.48 15.60 8.12
CA GLN A 182 -1.75 17.03 8.25
C GLN A 182 -3.14 17.31 8.84
N LEU A 183 -4.20 16.67 8.31
CA LEU A 183 -5.56 16.81 8.85
C LEU A 183 -5.66 16.37 10.31
N GLN A 184 -4.95 15.31 10.71
CA GLN A 184 -4.96 14.80 12.08
C GLN A 184 -4.20 15.69 13.06
N ARG A 185 -3.10 16.32 12.61
CA ARG A 185 -2.18 17.07 13.47
C ARG A 185 -2.48 18.56 13.53
N GLY A 186 -3.18 19.11 12.54
CA GLY A 186 -3.50 20.53 12.49
C GLY A 186 -2.24 21.38 12.62
N ASP A 187 -2.22 22.29 13.60
CA ASP A 187 -1.10 23.21 13.84
C ASP A 187 0.21 22.50 14.25
N ASP A 188 0.14 21.27 14.76
CA ASP A 188 1.33 20.48 15.11
C ASP A 188 2.00 19.85 13.88
N TYR A 189 1.36 19.89 12.71
CA TYR A 189 1.95 19.36 11.48
C TYR A 189 3.09 20.26 10.99
N ASN A 190 4.31 19.73 10.98
CA ASN A 190 5.52 20.50 10.70
C ASN A 190 6.38 19.94 9.56
N TYR A 191 5.75 19.43 8.49
CA TYR A 191 6.49 19.03 7.29
C TYR A 191 7.20 20.25 6.66
N ASP A 192 8.52 20.15 6.47
CA ASP A 192 9.34 21.22 5.92
C ASP A 192 9.76 20.91 4.47
N GLU A 193 9.16 21.62 3.52
CA GLU A 193 9.49 21.49 2.09
C GLU A 193 10.94 21.89 1.78
N LYS A 194 11.59 22.68 2.62
CA LYS A 194 13.03 23.02 2.45
C LYS A 194 13.93 21.87 2.90
N ARG A 195 13.47 21.05 3.85
CA ARG A 195 14.15 19.82 4.27
C ARG A 195 13.93 18.70 3.25
N PHE A 196 12.76 18.66 2.61
CA PHE A 196 12.34 17.57 1.73
C PHE A 196 12.03 17.98 0.28
N PRO A 197 12.84 18.82 -0.39
CA PRO A 197 12.49 19.34 -1.71
C PRO A 197 12.33 18.23 -2.75
N LYS A 198 13.19 17.19 -2.73
CA LYS A 198 13.08 16.07 -3.68
C LYS A 198 11.91 15.16 -3.40
N LEU A 199 11.61 14.87 -2.14
CA LEU A 199 10.43 14.09 -1.77
C LEU A 199 9.13 14.83 -2.07
N THR A 200 9.04 16.16 -1.87
CA THR A 200 7.87 16.95 -2.28
C THR A 200 7.64 16.84 -3.79
N GLU A 201 8.69 17.09 -4.56
CA GLU A 201 8.71 16.95 -6.00
C GLU A 201 8.32 15.53 -6.49
N TRP A 202 8.85 14.50 -5.82
CA TRP A 202 8.55 13.10 -6.11
C TRP A 202 7.09 12.75 -5.78
N ARG A 203 6.54 13.22 -4.66
CA ARG A 203 5.14 12.98 -4.29
C ARG A 203 4.18 13.53 -5.34
N GLU A 204 4.44 14.73 -5.85
CA GLU A 204 3.61 15.34 -6.90
C GLU A 204 3.71 14.59 -8.24
N ARG A 205 4.85 13.94 -8.52
CA ARG A 205 4.97 13.05 -9.69
C ARG A 205 4.24 11.72 -9.46
N MET A 206 4.38 11.12 -8.27
CA MET A 206 3.72 9.87 -7.90
C MET A 206 2.19 9.97 -7.99
N LYS A 207 1.58 11.09 -7.57
CA LYS A 207 0.13 11.32 -7.74
C LYS A 207 -0.35 11.24 -9.19
N ARG A 208 0.55 11.35 -10.17
CA ARG A 208 0.26 11.28 -11.61
C ARG A 208 0.61 9.92 -12.22
N ASP A 209 1.22 9.02 -11.46
CA ASP A 209 1.48 7.64 -11.92
C ASP A 209 0.15 6.89 -12.07
N PRO A 210 -0.11 6.20 -13.21
CA PRO A 210 -1.39 5.53 -13.42
C PRO A 210 -1.76 4.49 -12.37
N ALA A 211 -0.78 3.75 -11.82
CA ALA A 211 -1.02 2.76 -10.78
C ALA A 211 -1.39 3.41 -9.45
N VAL A 212 -0.75 4.54 -9.13
CA VAL A 212 -1.13 5.36 -7.97
C VAL A 212 -2.54 5.91 -8.14
N MET A 213 -2.84 6.56 -9.28
CA MET A 213 -4.16 7.14 -9.54
C MET A 213 -5.31 6.12 -9.43
N ALA A 214 -5.08 4.87 -9.87
CA ALA A 214 -6.08 3.81 -9.84
C ALA A 214 -6.54 3.46 -8.42
N PHE A 215 -5.66 3.62 -7.41
CA PHE A 215 -5.95 3.27 -6.02
C PHE A 215 -5.88 4.46 -5.03
N TYR A 216 -5.55 5.65 -5.51
CA TYR A 216 -5.43 6.87 -4.72
C TYR A 216 -6.68 7.11 -3.85
N MET A 217 -6.49 7.74 -2.71
CA MET A 217 -7.57 8.10 -1.80
C MET A 217 -7.34 9.47 -1.20
N GLU A 218 -8.33 10.36 -1.37
CA GLU A 218 -8.32 11.68 -0.76
C GLU A 218 -8.17 11.59 0.77
N ALA A 219 -7.43 12.54 1.34
CA ALA A 219 -7.10 12.55 2.77
C ALA A 219 -8.35 12.62 3.65
N GLU A 220 -9.40 13.32 3.21
CA GLU A 220 -10.68 13.47 3.92
C GLU A 220 -11.41 12.14 4.05
N VAL A 221 -11.36 11.29 3.01
CA VAL A 221 -11.98 9.97 3.06
C VAL A 221 -11.24 9.07 4.04
N GLN A 222 -9.90 9.16 4.07
CA GLN A 222 -9.08 8.45 5.04
C GLN A 222 -9.34 8.94 6.47
N ALA A 223 -9.47 10.26 6.66
CA ALA A 223 -9.75 10.88 7.95
C ALA A 223 -11.14 10.45 8.46
N GLU A 224 -12.14 10.41 7.59
CA GLU A 224 -13.48 9.93 7.94
C GLU A 224 -13.47 8.45 8.35
N PHE A 225 -12.72 7.59 7.65
CA PHE A 225 -12.54 6.20 8.08
C PHE A 225 -11.93 6.11 9.48
N LEU A 226 -10.87 6.86 9.76
CA LEU A 226 -10.24 6.89 11.09
C LEU A 226 -11.19 7.43 12.16
N ARG A 227 -11.97 8.47 11.85
CA ARG A 227 -12.98 9.03 12.77
C ARG A 227 -14.03 7.98 13.14
N THR A 228 -14.57 7.26 12.17
CA THR A 228 -15.56 6.18 12.43
C THR A 228 -14.96 5.02 13.22
N ARG A 229 -13.68 4.69 12.96
CA ARG A 229 -12.94 3.68 13.72
C ARG A 229 -12.74 4.10 15.18
N SER A 230 -12.29 5.34 15.44
CA SER A 230 -12.12 5.88 16.79
C SER A 230 -13.43 5.98 17.56
N ALA A 231 -14.56 6.16 16.87
CA ALA A 231 -15.91 6.09 17.45
C ALA A 231 -16.39 4.65 17.74
N GLY A 232 -15.56 3.62 17.51
CA GLY A 232 -15.89 2.22 17.75
C GLY A 232 -16.80 1.58 16.69
N LYS A 233 -17.08 2.26 15.58
CA LYS A 233 -17.95 1.80 14.49
C LYS A 233 -17.29 2.07 13.13
N PRO A 234 -16.15 1.42 12.81
CA PRO A 234 -15.42 1.67 11.58
C PRO A 234 -16.29 1.44 10.34
N ASN A 235 -16.45 2.46 9.51
CA ASN A 235 -17.17 2.36 8.26
C ASN A 235 -16.21 2.00 7.12
N TYR A 236 -16.10 0.71 6.84
CA TYR A 236 -15.25 0.22 5.74
C TYR A 236 -15.83 0.53 4.34
N ASN A 237 -17.10 0.90 4.23
CA ASN A 237 -17.81 1.03 2.96
C ASN A 237 -18.04 2.48 2.52
N LEU A 238 -17.24 3.43 3.01
CA LEU A 238 -17.35 4.87 2.67
C LEU A 238 -17.30 5.16 1.16
N LEU A 239 -16.60 4.31 0.40
CA LEU A 239 -16.42 4.45 -1.05
C LEU A 239 -17.38 3.59 -1.87
N VAL A 240 -18.22 2.78 -1.22
CA VAL A 240 -19.25 1.99 -1.90
C VAL A 240 -20.37 2.94 -2.28
N LYS A 241 -20.58 3.15 -3.58
CA LYS A 241 -21.77 3.88 -4.05
C LYS A 241 -22.98 3.00 -3.78
N ASP A 242 -24.03 3.58 -3.20
CA ASP A 242 -25.33 2.93 -3.15
C ASP A 242 -25.78 2.65 -4.59
N ALA A 243 -26.21 1.41 -4.82
CA ALA A 243 -26.66 0.92 -6.12
C ALA A 243 -28.05 1.48 -6.47
#